data_AF-A0A2H0MFI5-F1
#
_entry.id   AF-A0A2H0MFI5-F1
#
_cell.length_a   1.000
_cell.length_b   1.000
_cell.length_c   1.000
_cell.angle_alpha   90.00
_cell.angle_beta   90.00
_cell.angle_gamma   90.00
#
_symmetry.space_group_name_H-M   'P 1'
#
loop_
_entity.id
_entity.type
_entity.pdbx_description
1 polymer ?
#
loop_
_entity_poly.entity_id
_entity_poly.type
_entity_poly.pdbx_seq_one_letter_code
_entity_poly.pdbx_strand_id
1 'polypeptide(L)' 'MVDNFGSYLKHERELRGVPLEEIAGTTKIHISFLQALENNHFDQL' A
#
# COMPACT_ATOMS: atom_id res chain seq x y z
N MET A 1 4.86 -11.96 -12.16
CA MET A 1 5.13 -10.67 -12.81
C MET A 1 4.50 -9.62 -11.91
N VAL A 2 5.20 -8.55 -11.58
CA VAL A 2 4.61 -7.45 -10.82
C VAL A 2 3.94 -6.54 -11.84
N ASP A 3 2.60 -6.60 -11.90
CA ASP A 3 1.84 -6.06 -13.04
C ASP A 3 1.68 -4.53 -13.02
N ASN A 4 1.91 -3.87 -11.88
CA ASN A 4 1.81 -2.42 -11.74
C ASN A 4 2.40 -1.93 -10.39
N PHE A 5 2.42 -0.61 -10.19
CA PHE A 5 2.94 0.03 -8.99
C PHE A 5 2.24 -0.42 -7.70
N GLY A 6 0.91 -0.51 -7.69
CA GLY A 6 0.17 -0.95 -6.50
C GLY A 6 0.48 -2.40 -6.11
N SER A 7 0.54 -3.30 -7.09
CA SER A 7 0.93 -4.70 -6.88
C SER A 7 2.39 -4.83 -6.41
N TYR A 8 3.29 -3.96 -6.89
CA TYR A 8 4.67 -3.90 -6.38
C TYR A 8 4.71 -3.53 -4.91
N LEU A 9 4.02 -2.44 -4.55
CA LEU A 9 3.99 -1.92 -3.19
C LEU A 9 3.41 -2.96 -2.21
N LYS A 10 2.30 -3.60 -2.60
CA LYS A 10 1.66 -4.67 -1.84
C LYS A 10 2.59 -5.87 -1.65
N HIS A 11 3.26 -6.31 -2.72
CA HIS A 11 4.20 -7.43 -2.66
C HIS A 11 5.36 -7.15 -1.71
N GLU A 12 5.98 -5.97 -1.80
CA GLU A 12 7.08 -5.57 -0.92
C GLU A 12 6.64 -5.50 0.56
N ARG A 13 5.43 -4.98 0.83
CA ARG A 13 4.87 -4.94 2.18
C ARG A 13 4.66 -6.35 2.74
N GLU A 14 4.00 -7.21 1.96
CA GLU A 14 3.68 -8.59 2.37
C GLU A 14 4.93 -9.44 2.54
N LEU A 15 5.96 -9.25 1.70
CA LEU A 15 7.26 -9.93 1.81
C LEU A 15 7.96 -9.63 3.15
N ARG A 16 7.75 -8.43 3.70
CA ARG A 16 8.31 -8.00 5.00
C ARG A 16 7.37 -8.31 6.18
N GLY A 17 6.18 -8.86 5.92
CA GLY A 17 5.18 -9.15 6.95
C GLY A 17 4.62 -7.91 7.63
N VAL A 18 4.67 -6.74 6.98
CA VAL A 18 4.27 -5.47 7.59
C VAL A 18 2.77 -5.21 7.37
N PRO A 19 1.97 -4.96 8.43
CA PRO A 19 0.57 -4.59 8.29
C PRO A 19 0.42 -3.13 7.85
N LEU A 20 -0.69 -2.79 7.18
CA LEU A 20 -0.95 -1.42 6.70
C LEU A 20 -1.08 -0.42 7.86
N GLU A 21 -1.54 -0.87 9.02
CA GLU A 21 -1.66 -0.11 10.26
C GLU A 21 -0.30 0.42 10.73
N GLU A 22 0.76 -0.37 10.57
CA GLU A 22 2.12 0.02 10.96
C GLU A 22 2.68 1.10 10.01
N ILE A 23 2.45 0.93 8.70
CA ILE A 23 2.81 1.92 7.70
C ILE A 23 2.05 3.21 7.96
N ALA A 24 0.74 3.14 8.22
CA ALA A 24 -0.09 4.30 8.54
C ALA A 24 0.41 5.02 9.81
N GLY A 25 0.77 4.27 10.85
CA GLY A 25 1.32 4.82 12.09
C GLY A 25 2.63 5.58 11.89
N THR A 26 3.51 5.07 11.03
CA THR A 26 4.84 5.61 10.75
C THR A 26 4.80 6.79 9.78
N THR A 27 4.04 6.65 8.69
CA THR A 27 3.97 7.64 7.60
C THR A 27 2.93 8.73 7.82
N LYS A 28 1.99 8.51 8.75
CA LYS A 28 0.79 9.35 8.95
C LYS A 28 -0.17 9.38 7.75
N ILE A 29 0.01 8.48 6.78
CA ILE A 29 -0.93 8.29 5.68
C ILE A 29 -2.09 7.43 6.17
N HIS A 30 -3.33 7.85 5.90
CA HIS A 30 -4.51 7.09 6.30
C HIS A 30 -4.55 5.72 5.58
N ILE A 31 -5.01 4.68 6.27
CA ILE A 31 -5.04 3.30 5.74
C ILE A 31 -5.79 3.21 4.41
N SER A 32 -6.89 3.97 4.25
CA SER A 32 -7.65 3.99 3.00
C SER A 32 -6.82 4.44 1.79
N PHE A 33 -5.90 5.39 1.98
CA PHE A 33 -5.01 5.84 0.90
C PHE A 33 -3.92 4.82 0.59
N LEU A 34 -3.39 4.13 1.60
CA LEU A 34 -2.45 3.03 1.37
C LEU A 34 -3.12 1.87 0.61
N GLN A 35 -4.37 1.56 0.93
CA GLN A 35 -5.17 0.59 0.19
C GLN A 35 -5.46 1.04 -1.23
N ALA A 36 -5.79 2.33 -1.43
CA ALA A 36 -5.99 2.90 -2.77
C ALA A 36 -4.70 2.80 -3.62
N LEU A 37 -3.53 3.08 -3.03
CA LEU A 37 -2.23 2.91 -3.69
C LEU A 37 -1.99 1.45 -4.09
N GLU A 38 -2.18 0.49 -3.19
CA GLU A 38 -1.98 -0.94 -3.46
C GLU A 38 -2.96 -1.48 -4.53
N ASN A 39 -4.14 -0.88 -4.65
CA ASN A 39 -5.16 -1.23 -5.65
C ASN A 39 -5.08 -0.39 -6.94
N ASN A 40 -4.14 0.57 -7.05
CA ASN A 40 -4.02 1.53 -8.15
C ASN A 40 -5.24 2.43 -8.36
N HIS A 41 -6.02 2.69 -7.30
CA HIS A 41 -7.13 3.64 -7.31
C HIS A 41 -6.61 5.06 -7.06
N PHE A 42 -5.81 5.58 -7.98
CA PHE A 42 -5.18 6.90 -7.84
C PHE A 42 -6.20 8.06 -7.87
N ASP A 43 -7.38 7.81 -8.41
CA ASP A 43 -8.55 8.69 -8.40
C ASP A 43 -9.14 8.90 -6.99
N GLN A 44 -8.78 8.07 -6.02
CA GLN A 44 -9.29 8.07 -4.65
C GLN A 44 -8.26 8.55 -3.61
N LEU A 45 -7.15 9.15 -4.07
CA LEU A 45 -6.04 9.64 -3.23
C LEU A 45 -6.18 11.11 -2.81
#